data_AF-A0A0M3J665-F1
#
_entry.id   AF-A0A0M3J665-F1
#
_cell.length_a   1.000
_cell.length_b   1.000
_cell.length_c   1.000
_cell.angle_alpha   90.00
_cell.angle_beta   90.00
_cell.angle_gamma   90.00
#
_symmetry.space_group_name_H-M   'P 1'
#
loop_
_entity.id
_entity.type
_entity.pdbx_description
1 polymer ?
#
loop_
_entity_poly.entity_id
_entity_poly.type
_entity_poly.pdbx_seq_one_letter_code
_entity_poly.pdbx_strand_id
1 'polypeptide(L)'
;MLEERVSMLREMNWRECFFGKRMRKWAFWFIVAFLSALTMKDIWKLFTIQILEYAANPKQSDMNMMFNESMTMPNITFCMSKTQAWSHFHINTSESTDQWDQIVQDNLLNMTDHDSFLKDPWDFRLVMEAYEVIATLNSMERETTANGCARSINVFRTQARLADKRKMIKMWLDAISDRDVTFGEFTEKVGQETIRRSMQRFQRTTFNEDLVIRTRFRTSWISMMQFCFQPWFDEDNFQSIE
;
A
#
# COMPACT_ATOMS: atom_id res chain seq x y z
N MET A 1 35.07 -60.58 -80.83
CA MET A 1 34.02 -60.04 -81.72
C MET A 1 33.21 -59.05 -80.91
N LEU A 2 33.55 -57.77 -81.09
CA LEU A 2 33.20 -56.66 -80.21
C LEU A 2 32.49 -55.58 -81.06
N GLU A 3 31.56 -56.01 -81.93
CA GLU A 3 31.09 -55.18 -83.05
C GLU A 3 29.59 -55.33 -83.40
N GLU A 4 28.75 -55.72 -82.44
CA GLU A 4 27.28 -55.73 -82.62
C GLU A 4 26.56 -54.83 -81.61
N ARG A 5 27.13 -53.64 -81.36
CA ARG A 5 26.56 -52.64 -80.44
C ARG A 5 26.21 -51.30 -81.08
N VAL A 6 25.82 -51.23 -82.36
CA VAL A 6 25.34 -49.94 -82.91
C VAL A 6 24.30 -50.12 -84.02
N SER A 7 23.08 -50.55 -83.69
CA SER A 7 21.90 -50.19 -84.52
C SER A 7 20.59 -50.61 -83.85
N MET A 8 20.06 -49.77 -82.95
CA MET A 8 18.62 -49.48 -82.84
C MET A 8 18.39 -48.51 -81.67
N LEU A 9 18.88 -47.28 -81.85
CA LEU A 9 18.27 -46.12 -81.21
C LEU A 9 16.92 -45.89 -81.90
N ARG A 10 15.83 -46.36 -81.31
CA ARG A 10 14.47 -45.98 -81.68
C ARG A 10 13.95 -45.01 -80.61
N GLU A 11 14.01 -43.74 -80.96
CA GLU A 11 13.26 -42.58 -80.44
C GLU A 11 12.56 -42.78 -79.08
N MET A 12 13.26 -42.42 -78.00
CA MET A 12 12.62 -42.26 -76.69
C MET A 12 12.16 -40.80 -76.56
N ASN A 13 10.87 -40.59 -76.35
CA ASN A 13 10.23 -39.28 -76.39
C ASN A 13 10.34 -38.59 -75.00
N TRP A 14 11.24 -37.62 -74.84
CA TRP A 14 11.65 -37.05 -73.54
C TRP A 14 10.58 -36.20 -72.83
N ARG A 15 9.50 -35.80 -73.53
CA ARG A 15 8.43 -34.96 -72.96
C ARG A 15 7.43 -35.73 -72.10
N GLU A 16 7.19 -37.01 -72.36
CA GLU A 16 6.26 -37.82 -71.56
C GLU A 16 6.89 -38.34 -70.25
N CYS A 17 8.22 -38.44 -70.21
CA CYS A 17 8.94 -38.94 -69.02
C CYS A 17 8.95 -37.90 -67.88
N PHE A 18 9.08 -36.61 -68.19
CA PHE A 18 9.14 -35.54 -67.19
C PHE A 18 7.76 -35.01 -66.74
N PHE A 19 6.70 -35.17 -67.54
CA PHE A 19 5.35 -34.67 -67.21
C PHE A 19 4.30 -35.78 -66.95
N GLY A 20 4.74 -37.00 -66.66
CA GLY A 20 3.84 -38.11 -66.30
C GLY A 20 3.22 -37.95 -64.90
N LYS A 21 1.93 -38.29 -64.75
CA LYS A 21 1.18 -38.32 -63.47
C LYS A 21 1.92 -39.09 -62.34
N ARG A 22 2.78 -40.04 -62.70
CA ARG A 22 3.62 -40.81 -61.77
C ARG A 22 4.73 -39.96 -61.13
N MET A 23 5.48 -39.18 -61.91
CA MET A 23 6.57 -38.34 -61.38
C MET A 23 6.05 -37.24 -60.45
N ARG A 24 4.89 -36.65 -60.75
CA ARG A 24 4.21 -35.70 -59.84
C ARG A 24 3.81 -36.33 -58.51
N LYS A 25 3.35 -37.59 -58.51
CA LYS A 25 3.04 -38.31 -57.25
C LYS A 25 4.29 -38.58 -56.42
N TRP A 26 5.39 -39.00 -57.06
CA TRP A 26 6.66 -39.23 -56.37
C TRP A 26 7.27 -37.93 -55.82
N ALA A 27 7.21 -36.83 -56.59
CA ALA A 27 7.65 -35.52 -56.11
C ALA A 27 6.79 -35.02 -54.94
N PHE A 28 5.47 -35.23 -54.98
CA PHE A 28 4.58 -34.87 -53.87
C PHE A 28 4.91 -35.66 -52.60
N TRP A 29 5.06 -36.99 -52.70
CA TRP A 29 5.43 -37.82 -51.55
C TRP A 29 6.82 -37.48 -51.00
N PHE A 30 7.77 -37.11 -51.87
CA PHE A 30 9.08 -36.62 -51.45
C PHE A 30 8.98 -35.30 -50.65
N ILE A 31 8.17 -34.34 -51.11
CA ILE A 31 7.95 -33.08 -50.40
C ILE A 31 7.27 -33.32 -49.05
N VAL A 32 6.27 -34.21 -48.99
CA VAL A 32 5.59 -34.57 -47.74
C VAL A 32 6.55 -35.23 -46.75
N ALA A 33 7.36 -36.18 -47.22
CA ALA A 33 8.37 -36.82 -46.38
C ALA A 33 9.41 -35.81 -45.88
N PHE A 34 9.87 -34.90 -46.74
CA PHE A 34 10.82 -33.86 -46.39
C PHE A 34 10.26 -32.86 -45.35
N LEU A 35 9.01 -32.41 -45.52
CA LEU A 35 8.33 -31.55 -44.55
C LEU A 35 8.13 -32.28 -43.21
N SER A 36 7.79 -33.57 -43.22
CA SER A 36 7.65 -34.36 -42.00
C SER A 36 8.96 -34.58 -41.25
N ALA A 37 10.09 -34.67 -41.96
CA ALA A 37 11.41 -34.76 -41.35
C ALA A 37 11.84 -33.44 -40.71
N LEU A 38 11.49 -32.29 -41.32
CA LEU A 38 11.74 -30.97 -40.74
C LEU A 38 10.92 -30.75 -39.46
N THR A 39 9.65 -31.16 -39.43
CA THR A 39 8.82 -31.01 -38.22
C THR A 39 9.32 -31.89 -37.08
N MET A 40 9.77 -33.11 -37.36
CA MET A 40 10.40 -33.96 -36.34
C MET A 40 11.71 -33.36 -35.81
N LYS A 41 12.53 -32.76 -36.67
CA LYS A 41 13.76 -32.07 -36.26
C LYS A 41 13.48 -30.88 -35.34
N ASP A 42 12.43 -30.10 -35.63
CA ASP A 42 12.05 -28.94 -34.81
C ASP A 42 11.54 -29.37 -33.42
N ILE A 43 10.72 -30.43 -33.36
CA ILE A 43 10.28 -31.01 -32.08
C ILE A 43 11.47 -31.54 -31.28
N TRP A 44 12.38 -32.26 -31.93
CA TRP A 44 13.55 -32.81 -31.26
C TRP A 44 14.49 -31.72 -30.75
N LYS A 45 14.64 -30.62 -31.50
CA LYS A 45 15.41 -29.45 -31.08
C LYS A 45 14.77 -28.75 -29.89
N LEU A 46 13.44 -28.56 -29.88
CA LEU A 46 12.70 -28.01 -28.73
C LEU A 46 12.87 -28.89 -27.50
N PHE A 47 12.67 -30.20 -27.64
CA PHE A 47 12.80 -31.16 -26.54
C PHE A 47 14.23 -31.17 -25.97
N THR A 48 15.25 -31.24 -26.84
CA THR A 48 16.65 -31.35 -26.41
C THR A 48 17.16 -30.05 -25.79
N ILE A 49 16.83 -28.90 -26.38
CA ILE A 49 17.22 -27.58 -25.85
C ILE A 49 16.52 -27.30 -24.52
N GLN A 50 15.20 -27.55 -24.45
CA GLN A 50 14.43 -27.26 -23.24
C GLN A 50 14.85 -28.17 -22.08
N ILE A 51 15.10 -29.46 -22.32
CA ILE A 51 15.56 -30.35 -21.25
C ILE A 51 16.95 -29.97 -20.75
N LEU A 52 17.88 -29.60 -21.64
CA LEU A 52 19.21 -29.16 -21.22
C LEU A 52 19.16 -27.86 -20.41
N GLU A 53 18.33 -26.90 -20.80
CA GLU A 53 18.23 -25.61 -20.12
C GLU A 53 17.51 -25.72 -18.76
N TYR A 54 16.45 -26.55 -18.68
CA TYR A 54 15.77 -26.84 -17.41
C TYR A 54 16.59 -27.74 -16.48
N ALA A 55 17.39 -28.67 -17.02
CA ALA A 55 18.30 -29.49 -16.23
C ALA A 55 19.53 -28.70 -15.75
N ALA A 56 19.99 -27.71 -16.51
CA ALA A 56 21.14 -26.89 -16.13
C ALA A 56 20.82 -25.87 -15.03
N ASN A 57 19.59 -25.36 -14.97
CA ASN A 57 19.19 -24.36 -13.97
C ASN A 57 17.91 -24.77 -13.23
N PRO A 58 17.95 -25.82 -12.38
CA PRO A 58 16.87 -26.03 -11.43
C PRO A 58 16.79 -24.77 -10.55
N LYS A 59 15.62 -24.10 -10.51
CA LYS A 59 15.38 -23.03 -9.54
C LYS A 59 15.38 -23.65 -8.14
N GLN A 60 16.55 -23.72 -7.52
CA GLN A 60 16.71 -24.08 -6.13
C GLN A 60 16.50 -22.80 -5.31
N SER A 61 15.36 -22.73 -4.62
CA SER A 61 15.15 -21.74 -3.58
C SER A 61 15.77 -22.26 -2.29
N ASP A 62 17.03 -21.91 -2.05
CA ASP A 62 17.65 -22.17 -0.74
C ASP A 62 17.02 -21.24 0.31
N MET A 63 16.07 -21.79 1.08
CA MET A 63 15.52 -21.11 2.24
C MET A 63 16.47 -21.30 3.41
N ASN A 64 17.41 -20.38 3.59
CA ASN A 64 18.25 -20.34 4.78
C ASN A 64 17.59 -19.46 5.86
N MET A 65 17.11 -20.07 6.93
CA MET A 65 16.60 -19.35 8.10
C MET A 65 17.78 -19.02 9.03
N MET A 66 18.35 -17.83 8.86
CA MET A 66 19.37 -17.31 9.76
C MET A 66 18.69 -16.56 10.90
N PHE A 67 18.80 -17.08 12.12
CA PHE A 67 18.40 -16.36 13.32
C PHE A 67 19.51 -15.35 13.66
N ASN A 68 19.29 -14.09 13.31
CA ASN A 68 20.18 -12.99 13.66
C ASN A 68 19.88 -12.54 15.09
N GLU A 69 20.91 -12.40 15.92
CA GLU A 69 20.81 -11.94 17.31
C GLU A 69 20.27 -10.51 17.42
N SER A 70 20.43 -9.69 16.38
CA SER A 70 19.88 -8.33 16.32
C SER A 70 18.95 -8.17 15.11
N MET A 71 17.72 -8.67 15.21
CA MET A 71 16.68 -8.34 14.23
C MET A 71 16.08 -6.98 14.60
N THR A 72 16.19 -5.98 13.71
CA THR A 72 15.54 -4.68 13.92
C THR A 72 14.03 -4.89 13.94
N MET A 73 13.36 -4.40 14.97
CA MET A 73 11.89 -4.47 15.05
C MET A 73 11.29 -3.76 13.83
N PRO A 74 10.40 -4.41 13.06
CA PRO A 74 9.78 -3.77 11.92
C PRO A 74 8.92 -2.59 12.38
N ASN A 75 8.70 -1.61 11.50
CA ASN A 75 7.76 -0.53 11.76
C ASN A 75 6.34 -1.09 11.83
N ILE A 76 5.84 -1.35 13.04
CA ILE A 76 4.50 -1.84 13.29
C ILE A 76 3.59 -0.64 13.53
N THR A 77 2.60 -0.45 12.67
CA THR A 77 1.52 0.52 12.88
C THR A 77 0.31 -0.19 13.47
N PHE A 78 -0.20 0.33 14.57
CA PHE A 78 -1.44 -0.14 15.19
C PHE A 78 -2.59 0.76 14.75
N CYS A 79 -3.71 0.17 14.35
CA CYS A 79 -4.92 0.89 14.01
C CYS A 79 -6.08 0.43 14.90
N MET A 80 -6.83 1.39 15.43
CA MET A 80 -8.08 1.16 16.15
C MET A 80 -9.24 1.87 15.43
N SER A 81 -10.47 1.43 15.64
CA SER A 81 -11.63 2.13 15.08
C SER A 81 -11.82 3.49 15.78
N LYS A 82 -12.42 4.46 15.07
CA LYS A 82 -12.82 5.75 15.67
C LYS A 82 -13.68 5.54 16.92
N THR A 83 -14.60 4.58 16.89
CA THR A 83 -15.46 4.23 18.03
C THR A 83 -14.68 3.73 19.24
N GLN A 84 -13.59 2.98 19.03
CA GLN A 84 -12.72 2.52 20.09
C GLN A 84 -11.84 3.67 20.62
N ALA A 85 -11.33 4.53 19.74
CA ALA A 85 -10.59 5.72 20.15
C ALA A 85 -11.44 6.69 20.99
N TRP A 86 -12.75 6.73 20.74
CA TRP A 86 -13.67 7.64 21.41
C TRP A 86 -14.41 7.02 22.62
N SER A 87 -14.13 5.75 22.95
CA SER A 87 -14.90 4.99 23.94
C SER A 87 -14.91 5.61 25.34
N HIS A 88 -13.86 6.33 25.72
CA HIS A 88 -13.70 6.96 27.03
C HIS A 88 -14.01 8.47 27.04
N PHE A 89 -14.58 9.00 25.94
CA PHE A 89 -15.04 10.38 25.90
C PHE A 89 -16.47 10.45 26.47
N HIS A 90 -16.64 11.14 27.59
CA HIS A 90 -17.94 11.34 28.22
C HIS A 90 -18.73 12.42 27.47
N ILE A 91 -19.43 12.01 26.41
CA ILE A 91 -20.28 12.91 25.63
C ILE A 91 -21.63 13.03 26.35
N ASN A 92 -21.91 14.19 26.91
CA ASN A 92 -23.22 14.48 27.47
C ASN A 92 -24.16 14.96 26.35
N THR A 93 -25.08 14.11 25.91
CA THR A 93 -26.00 14.39 24.80
C THR A 93 -27.05 15.47 25.11
N SER A 94 -27.10 15.96 26.34
CA SER A 94 -28.03 17.00 26.80
C SER A 94 -27.49 18.43 26.70
N GLU A 95 -26.21 18.61 26.36
CA GLU A 95 -25.60 19.93 26.25
C GLU A 95 -25.96 20.63 24.94
N SER A 96 -26.15 21.95 25.00
CA SER A 96 -26.40 22.76 23.81
C SER A 96 -25.13 22.94 22.97
N THR A 97 -25.28 22.95 21.64
CA THR A 97 -24.17 23.14 20.69
C THR A 97 -23.46 24.49 20.89
N ASP A 98 -24.21 25.53 21.25
CA ASP A 98 -23.67 26.88 21.39
C ASP A 98 -22.75 27.00 22.62
N GLN A 99 -23.08 26.30 23.71
CA GLN A 99 -22.20 26.24 24.89
C GLN A 99 -20.94 25.45 24.59
N TRP A 100 -21.03 24.43 23.76
CA TRP A 100 -19.88 23.64 23.32
C TRP A 100 -18.90 24.49 22.52
N ASP A 101 -19.40 25.23 21.51
CA ASP A 101 -18.59 26.12 20.68
C ASP A 101 -17.93 27.24 21.51
N GLN A 102 -18.63 27.79 22.51
CA GLN A 102 -18.07 28.79 23.43
C GLN A 102 -16.91 28.24 24.25
N ILE A 103 -17.06 27.05 24.84
CA ILE A 103 -16.00 26.43 25.64
C ILE A 103 -14.76 26.12 24.78
N VAL A 104 -14.96 25.72 23.53
CA VAL A 104 -13.84 25.51 22.60
C VAL A 104 -13.11 26.82 22.32
N GLN A 105 -13.85 27.89 22.02
CA GLN A 105 -13.26 29.21 21.77
C GLN A 105 -12.51 29.76 22.99
N ASP A 106 -13.09 29.65 24.18
CA ASP A 106 -12.46 30.11 25.42
C ASP A 106 -11.15 29.35 25.70
N ASN A 107 -11.13 28.03 25.48
CA ASN A 107 -9.92 27.22 25.60
C ASN A 107 -8.85 27.61 24.57
N LEU A 108 -9.25 27.86 23.32
CA LEU A 108 -8.33 28.32 22.28
C LEU A 108 -7.77 29.69 22.62
N LEU A 109 -8.58 30.63 23.11
CA LEU A 109 -8.14 31.97 23.52
C LEU A 109 -7.18 31.93 24.71
N ASN A 110 -7.30 30.95 25.59
CA ASN A 110 -6.39 30.79 26.72
C ASN A 110 -4.99 30.30 26.29
N MET A 111 -4.92 29.46 25.26
CA MET A 111 -3.66 28.94 24.70
C MET A 111 -3.18 29.83 23.56
N THR A 112 -2.40 30.87 23.86
CA THR A 112 -1.92 31.85 22.87
C THR A 112 -0.56 31.51 22.28
N ASP A 113 0.30 30.83 23.04
CA ASP A 113 1.66 30.50 22.62
C ASP A 113 1.77 29.11 21.98
N HIS A 114 2.69 28.96 21.03
CA HIS A 114 3.05 27.67 20.40
C HIS A 114 3.27 26.55 21.44
N ASP A 115 4.08 26.83 22.46
CA ASP A 115 4.43 25.86 23.49
C ASP A 115 3.27 25.52 24.42
N SER A 116 2.42 26.51 24.75
CA SER A 116 1.21 26.28 25.55
C SER A 116 0.25 25.35 24.82
N PHE A 117 0.08 25.57 23.51
CA PHE A 117 -0.78 24.78 22.66
C PHE A 117 -0.34 23.30 22.58
N LEU A 118 0.96 23.03 22.52
CA LEU A 118 1.50 21.67 22.42
C LEU A 118 1.67 20.96 23.77
N LYS A 119 2.05 21.68 24.84
CA LYS A 119 2.36 21.05 26.13
C LYS A 119 1.14 20.90 27.03
N ASP A 120 0.21 21.85 27.00
CA ASP A 120 -0.91 21.85 27.94
C ASP A 120 -1.94 20.77 27.57
N PRO A 121 -2.55 20.11 28.58
CA PRO A 121 -3.57 19.10 28.34
C PRO A 121 -4.84 19.77 27.80
N TRP A 122 -5.37 19.23 26.71
CA TRP A 122 -6.58 19.77 26.09
C TRP A 122 -7.84 19.22 26.74
N ASP A 123 -8.89 20.04 26.77
CA ASP A 123 -10.22 19.56 27.14
C ASP A 123 -10.75 18.53 26.12
N PHE A 124 -11.61 17.61 26.56
CA PHE A 124 -12.10 16.51 25.71
C PHE A 124 -12.87 17.05 24.50
N ARG A 125 -13.59 18.16 24.69
CA ARG A 125 -14.38 18.83 23.66
C ARG A 125 -13.49 19.30 22.51
N LEU A 126 -12.39 19.97 22.89
CA LEU A 126 -11.38 20.48 21.99
C LEU A 126 -10.71 19.35 21.18
N VAL A 127 -10.35 18.25 21.86
CA VAL A 127 -9.74 17.07 21.22
C VAL A 127 -10.70 16.43 20.23
N MET A 128 -11.99 16.31 20.56
CA MET A 128 -12.99 15.71 19.67
C MET A 128 -13.18 16.54 18.41
N GLU A 129 -13.31 17.86 18.52
CA GLU A 129 -13.44 18.74 17.35
C GLU A 129 -12.19 18.73 16.48
N ALA A 130 -11.02 18.85 17.10
CA ALA A 130 -9.75 18.80 16.39
C ALA A 130 -9.57 17.45 15.66
N TYR A 131 -9.96 16.34 16.30
CA TYR A 131 -9.98 15.01 15.68
C TYR A 131 -10.91 15.01 14.47
N GLU A 132 -12.13 15.56 14.57
CA GLU A 132 -13.06 15.63 13.45
C GLU A 132 -12.49 16.46 12.29
N VAL A 133 -11.87 17.60 12.57
CA VAL A 133 -11.24 18.46 11.57
C VAL A 133 -10.14 17.70 10.83
N ILE A 134 -9.20 17.09 11.55
CA ILE A 134 -8.13 16.32 10.91
C ILE A 134 -8.71 15.15 10.12
N ALA A 135 -9.63 14.40 10.71
CA ALA A 135 -10.30 13.27 10.05
C ALA A 135 -11.01 13.70 8.76
N THR A 136 -11.67 14.87 8.73
CA THR A 136 -12.31 15.38 7.51
C THR A 136 -11.29 15.70 6.42
N LEU A 137 -10.22 16.43 6.76
CA LEU A 137 -9.19 16.83 5.81
C LEU A 137 -8.46 15.62 5.23
N ASN A 138 -8.02 14.71 6.11
CA ASN A 138 -7.35 13.48 5.74
C ASN A 138 -8.23 12.55 4.90
N SER A 139 -9.51 12.41 5.25
CA SER A 139 -10.46 11.61 4.47
C SER A 139 -10.66 12.19 3.06
N MET A 140 -10.74 13.52 2.93
CA MET A 140 -10.84 14.16 1.63
C MET A 140 -9.57 13.98 0.78
N GLU A 141 -8.38 14.08 1.38
CA GLU A 141 -7.10 14.00 0.67
C GLU A 141 -6.73 12.57 0.25
N ARG A 142 -6.94 11.56 1.12
CA ARG A 142 -6.33 10.23 0.93
C ARG A 142 -7.30 9.05 0.89
N GLU A 143 -8.54 9.20 1.36
CA GLU A 143 -9.53 8.11 1.31
C GLU A 143 -10.37 8.13 0.03
N THR A 144 -10.24 9.19 -0.75
CA THR A 144 -10.85 9.27 -2.07
C THR A 144 -9.81 8.97 -3.14
N THR A 145 -10.22 8.32 -4.24
CA THR A 145 -9.34 8.16 -5.41
C THR A 145 -8.91 9.53 -5.93
N ALA A 146 -7.79 9.65 -6.65
CA ALA A 146 -7.30 10.95 -7.12
C ALA A 146 -8.36 11.78 -7.89
N ASN A 147 -9.20 11.12 -8.70
CA ASN A 147 -10.36 11.74 -9.37
C ASN A 147 -11.54 12.01 -8.41
N GLY A 148 -11.67 11.21 -7.35
CA GLY A 148 -12.63 11.39 -6.26
C GLY A 148 -12.31 12.59 -5.36
N CYS A 149 -11.03 12.94 -5.17
CA CYS A 149 -10.59 14.11 -4.37
C CYS A 149 -11.18 15.42 -4.90
N ALA A 150 -11.06 15.68 -6.20
CA ALA A 150 -11.59 16.92 -6.78
C ALA A 150 -13.12 17.00 -6.62
N ARG A 151 -13.82 15.87 -6.74
CA ARG A 151 -15.26 15.78 -6.52
C ARG A 151 -15.62 15.99 -5.05
N SER A 152 -14.91 15.35 -4.11
CA SER A 152 -15.17 15.47 -2.68
C SER A 152 -14.94 16.91 -2.20
N ILE A 153 -13.88 17.56 -2.67
CA ILE A 153 -13.61 18.99 -2.41
C ILE A 153 -14.73 19.88 -2.98
N ASN A 154 -15.18 19.64 -4.21
CA ASN A 154 -16.27 20.42 -4.79
C ASN A 154 -17.60 20.24 -4.05
N VAL A 155 -17.92 19.01 -3.63
CA VAL A 155 -19.10 18.74 -2.79
C VAL A 155 -18.93 19.43 -1.43
N PHE A 156 -17.75 19.33 -0.83
CA PHE A 156 -17.44 19.96 0.45
C PHE A 156 -17.57 21.48 0.37
N ARG A 157 -17.19 22.10 -0.75
CA ARG A 157 -17.31 23.54 -1.00
C ARG A 157 -18.76 24.00 -1.23
N THR A 158 -19.53 23.24 -2.00
CA THR A 158 -20.85 23.68 -2.51
C THR A 158 -22.02 23.31 -1.60
N GLN A 159 -21.93 22.21 -0.86
CA GLN A 159 -23.05 21.70 -0.07
C GLN A 159 -23.33 22.59 1.15
N ALA A 160 -24.58 23.05 1.31
CA ALA A 160 -25.01 23.89 2.44
C ALA A 160 -24.89 23.16 3.79
N ARG A 161 -25.17 21.84 3.83
CA ARG A 161 -25.06 21.01 5.04
C ARG A 161 -23.65 20.97 5.65
N LEU A 162 -22.63 21.29 4.87
CA LEU A 162 -21.23 21.27 5.31
C LEU A 162 -20.72 22.67 5.68
N ALA A 163 -21.59 23.69 5.69
CA ALA A 163 -21.20 25.06 6.02
C ALA A 163 -20.60 25.19 7.42
N ASP A 164 -21.18 24.51 8.40
CA ASP A 164 -20.70 24.58 9.78
C ASP A 164 -19.35 23.88 9.94
N LYS A 165 -19.17 22.73 9.29
CA LYS A 165 -17.86 22.06 9.20
C LYS A 165 -16.80 22.94 8.53
N ARG A 166 -17.15 23.70 7.49
CA ARG A 166 -16.22 24.65 6.85
C ARG A 166 -15.80 25.77 7.80
N LYS A 167 -16.74 26.32 8.58
CA LYS A 167 -16.43 27.35 9.58
C LYS A 167 -15.49 26.80 10.65
N MET A 168 -15.77 25.59 11.14
CA MET A 168 -14.94 24.89 12.12
C MET A 168 -13.52 24.66 11.60
N ILE A 169 -13.36 24.11 10.39
CA ILE A 169 -12.04 23.90 9.78
C ILE A 169 -11.29 25.24 9.64
N LYS A 170 -11.98 26.29 9.18
CA LYS A 170 -11.36 27.60 9.02
C LYS A 170 -10.86 28.15 10.37
N MET A 171 -11.69 28.10 11.41
CA MET A 171 -11.31 28.51 12.76
C MET A 171 -10.06 27.77 13.26
N TRP A 172 -9.99 26.46 13.04
CA TRP A 172 -8.84 25.65 13.44
C TRP A 172 -7.58 25.94 12.62
N LEU A 173 -7.69 26.14 11.32
CA LEU A 173 -6.55 26.52 10.48
C LEU A 173 -6.03 27.92 10.80
N ASP A 174 -6.93 28.87 11.06
CA ASP A 174 -6.57 30.22 11.51
C ASP A 174 -5.86 30.12 12.88
N ALA A 175 -6.39 29.33 13.81
CA ALA A 175 -5.78 29.11 15.12
C ALA A 175 -4.37 28.49 15.06
N ILE A 176 -4.16 27.49 14.19
CA ILE A 176 -2.86 26.87 14.00
C ILE A 176 -1.87 27.85 13.36
N SER A 177 -2.35 28.64 12.38
CA SER A 177 -1.55 29.67 11.71
C SER A 177 -1.13 30.80 12.65
N ASP A 178 -2.01 31.24 13.55
CA ASP A 178 -1.72 32.33 14.50
C ASP A 178 -0.61 31.94 15.50
N ARG A 179 -0.45 30.64 15.75
CA ARG A 179 0.47 30.07 16.75
C ARG A 179 1.73 29.47 16.15
N ASP A 180 1.93 29.60 14.84
CA ASP A 180 3.04 29.02 14.08
C ASP A 180 3.20 27.50 14.30
N VAL A 181 2.07 26.79 14.45
CA VAL A 181 2.06 25.32 14.61
C VAL A 181 1.95 24.67 13.24
N THR A 182 2.73 23.63 12.97
CA THR A 182 2.57 22.89 11.71
C THR A 182 1.39 21.92 11.77
N PHE A 183 0.79 21.60 10.61
CA PHE A 183 -0.29 20.60 10.56
C PHE A 183 0.16 19.21 11.07
N GLY A 184 1.46 18.89 10.93
CA GLY A 184 2.06 17.67 11.48
C GLY A 184 2.04 17.65 13.00
N GLU A 185 2.52 18.72 13.64
CA GLU A 185 2.52 18.86 15.10
C GLU A 185 1.09 18.89 15.65
N PHE A 186 0.17 19.57 14.96
CA PHE A 186 -1.24 19.54 15.30
C PHE A 186 -1.81 18.11 15.27
N THR A 187 -1.48 17.34 14.23
CA THR A 187 -1.92 15.94 14.10
C THR A 187 -1.35 15.05 15.20
N GLU A 188 -0.07 15.23 15.53
CA GLU A 188 0.59 14.51 16.61
C GLU A 188 -0.01 14.88 17.98
N LYS A 189 -0.28 16.16 18.23
CA LYS A 189 -0.91 16.63 19.47
C LYS A 189 -2.31 16.06 19.66
N VAL A 190 -3.15 16.12 18.63
CA VAL A 190 -4.52 15.56 18.69
C VAL A 190 -4.48 14.06 18.92
N GLY A 191 -3.58 13.35 18.24
CA GLY A 191 -3.41 11.92 18.46
C GLY A 191 -2.90 11.58 19.86
N GLN A 192 -2.01 12.42 20.42
CA GLN A 192 -1.52 12.27 21.79
C GLN A 192 -2.63 12.41 22.83
N GLU A 193 -3.43 13.47 22.72
CA GLU A 193 -4.56 13.70 23.63
C GLU A 193 -5.67 12.67 23.46
N THR A 194 -5.89 12.19 22.23
CA THR A 194 -6.85 11.12 21.95
C THR A 194 -6.46 9.83 22.65
N ILE A 195 -5.20 9.40 22.51
CA ILE A 195 -4.68 8.21 23.21
C ILE A 195 -4.68 8.40 24.73
N ARG A 196 -4.25 9.57 25.20
CA ARG A 196 -4.22 9.88 26.64
C ARG A 196 -5.60 9.68 27.29
N ARG A 197 -6.67 10.02 26.58
CA ARG A 197 -8.05 9.85 27.06
C ARG A 197 -8.60 8.45 26.80
N SER A 198 -8.25 7.83 25.67
CA SER A 198 -8.77 6.51 25.28
C SER A 198 -8.11 5.34 26.00
N MET A 199 -6.83 5.45 26.36
CA MET A 199 -6.07 4.39 27.02
C MET A 199 -5.65 4.84 28.41
N GLN A 200 -6.06 4.10 29.44
CA GLN A 200 -5.64 4.36 30.81
C GLN A 200 -4.15 4.08 31.04
N ARG A 201 -3.58 3.09 30.34
CA ARG A 201 -2.17 2.72 30.43
C ARG A 201 -1.65 2.26 29.08
N PHE A 202 -0.55 2.86 28.65
CA PHE A 202 0.24 2.42 27.50
C PHE A 202 1.67 2.14 27.97
N GLN A 203 1.87 0.93 28.50
CA GLN A 203 3.10 0.51 29.17
C GLN A 203 3.61 -0.77 28.53
N ARG A 204 4.94 -0.92 28.46
CA ARG A 204 5.55 -2.19 28.07
C ARG A 204 5.60 -3.09 29.29
N THR A 205 5.08 -4.30 29.15
CA THR A 205 5.28 -5.35 30.15
C THR A 205 6.71 -5.86 30.04
N THR A 206 7.46 -5.83 31.14
CA THR A 206 8.80 -6.40 31.22
C THR A 206 8.83 -7.49 32.29
N PHE A 207 9.85 -8.35 32.28
CA PHE A 207 10.02 -9.36 33.34
C PHE A 207 10.28 -8.74 34.72
N ASN A 208 10.77 -7.50 34.75
CA ASN A 208 10.94 -6.74 35.99
C ASN A 208 9.66 -5.96 36.28
N GLU A 209 8.90 -6.40 37.29
CA GLU A 209 7.62 -5.79 37.66
C GLU A 209 7.75 -4.34 38.15
N ASP A 210 8.92 -3.94 38.65
CA ASP A 210 9.19 -2.57 39.13
C ASP A 210 9.51 -1.59 37.99
N LEU A 211 9.83 -2.09 36.80
CA LEU A 211 10.27 -1.28 35.68
C LEU A 211 9.08 -0.80 34.84
N VAL A 212 8.71 0.47 35.00
CA VAL A 212 7.64 1.12 34.22
C VAL A 212 8.22 1.88 33.04
N ILE A 213 8.26 1.25 31.85
CA ILE A 213 8.65 1.92 30.61
C ILE A 213 7.43 2.57 29.97
N ARG A 214 7.40 3.91 29.94
CA ARG A 214 6.38 4.68 29.21
C ARG A 214 6.76 4.72 27.73
N THR A 215 5.88 4.19 26.88
CA THR A 215 6.13 4.16 25.44
C THR A 215 5.59 5.43 24.81
N ARG A 216 6.46 6.18 24.13
CA ARG A 216 6.02 7.27 23.25
C ARG A 216 5.39 6.68 22.01
N PHE A 217 4.54 7.43 21.35
CA PHE A 217 3.96 7.04 20.07
C PHE A 217 3.92 8.23 19.14
N ARG A 218 3.91 7.90 17.86
CA ARG A 218 3.73 8.85 16.77
C ARG A 218 2.43 8.53 16.08
N THR A 219 1.60 9.54 15.89
CA THR A 219 0.36 9.38 15.14
C THR A 219 0.67 9.27 13.66
N SER A 220 0.32 8.13 13.07
CA SER A 220 0.53 7.88 11.64
C SER A 220 -0.65 8.35 10.82
N TRP A 221 -1.87 8.16 11.35
CA TRP A 221 -3.09 8.44 10.59
C TRP A 221 -4.28 8.74 11.50
N ILE A 222 -5.07 9.75 11.12
CA ILE A 222 -6.37 10.04 11.73
C ILE A 222 -7.40 10.11 10.62
N SER A 223 -8.44 9.29 10.73
CA SER A 223 -9.50 9.16 9.75
C SER A 223 -10.87 9.13 10.41
N MET A 224 -11.91 9.29 9.58
CA MET A 224 -13.30 9.10 9.98
C MET A 224 -13.60 7.68 10.45
N MET A 225 -12.83 6.69 9.99
CA MET A 225 -13.04 5.27 10.29
C MET A 225 -12.04 4.75 11.31
N GLN A 226 -10.77 5.14 11.19
CA GLN A 226 -9.67 4.55 11.93
C GLN A 226 -8.72 5.61 12.49
N PHE A 227 -8.10 5.28 13.61
CA PHE A 227 -6.99 6.01 14.20
C PHE A 227 -5.79 5.08 14.24
N CYS A 228 -4.68 5.47 13.62
CA CYS A 228 -3.48 4.67 13.56
C CYS A 228 -2.27 5.40 14.15
N PHE A 229 -1.48 4.66 14.91
CA PHE A 229 -0.28 5.16 15.57
C PHE A 229 0.82 4.10 15.56
N GLN A 230 2.06 4.56 15.67
CA GLN A 230 3.24 3.73 15.74
C GLN A 230 3.94 3.99 17.09
N PRO A 231 4.38 2.96 17.83
CA PRO A 231 5.21 3.17 18.99
C PRO A 231 6.53 3.82 18.54
N TRP A 232 6.90 4.89 19.21
CA TRP A 232 8.16 5.59 18.99
C TRP A 232 9.13 5.19 20.10
N PHE A 233 10.25 4.61 19.72
CA PHE A 233 11.30 4.25 20.66
C PHE A 233 12.18 5.48 20.88
N ASP A 234 12.11 6.00 22.09
CA ASP A 234 13.03 7.04 22.55
C ASP A 234 14.35 6.37 22.94
N GLU A 235 15.49 6.96 22.59
CA GLU A 235 16.81 6.41 22.95
C GLU A 235 16.95 6.27 24.47
N ASP A 236 16.36 7.21 25.22
CA ASP A 236 16.31 7.21 26.69
C ASP A 236 15.48 6.04 27.27
N ASN A 237 14.54 5.48 26.50
CA ASN A 237 13.63 4.41 26.95
C ASN A 237 13.92 3.06 26.27
N PHE A 238 14.98 2.97 25.47
CA PHE A 238 15.39 1.73 24.83
C PHE A 238 16.23 0.90 25.79
N GLN A 239 15.61 -0.13 26.37
CA GLN A 239 16.34 -1.17 27.08
C GLN A 239 16.65 -2.32 26.13
N SER A 240 17.90 -2.80 26.16
CA SER A 240 18.30 -4.00 25.45
C SER A 240 17.49 -5.19 25.95
N ILE A 241 17.11 -6.06 25.02
CA ILE A 241 16.52 -7.36 25.35
C ILE A 241 17.69 -8.23 25.82
N GLU A 242 17.79 -8.46 27.13
CA GLU A 242 18.64 -9.50 27.71
C GLU A 242 17.93 -10.87 27.72
#